data_AF-A0A498GDN0-F1
#
_entry.id   AF-A0A498GDN0-F1
#
_cell.length_a   1.000
_cell.length_b   1.000
_cell.length_c   1.000
_cell.angle_alpha   90.00
_cell.angle_beta   90.00
_cell.angle_gamma   90.00
#
_symmetry.space_group_name_H-M   'P 1'
#
loop_
_entity.id
_entity.type
_entity.pdbx_description
1 polymer ?
#
loop_
_entity_poly.entity_id
_entity_poly.type
_entity_poly.pdbx_seq_one_letter_code
_entity_poly.pdbx_strand_id
1 'polypeptide(L)'
;MRTRASAPVIGVVVLLLVGIVLGGVVAAGAEAVATATEGVATGSDARDTARPGPVAVSLYVDGDTVALTHEAGAPLRLARVRLVVEINGEPLAHQPPVPFFAAAGFGGGPTGPFNVASDGVWSVDETGSFRIAGTNDPQLEPGRTISVTIYVGENRVSRVRGTID
;
A
#
# COMPACT_ATOMS: atom_id res chain seq x y z
N MET A 1 0.07 27.42 -48.83
CA MET A 1 0.30 27.91 -47.45
C MET A 1 0.41 26.70 -46.54
N ARG A 2 1.43 26.67 -45.67
CA ARG A 2 1.84 25.49 -44.89
C ARG A 2 0.80 25.13 -43.83
N THR A 3 0.12 24.00 -43.99
CA THR A 3 -0.66 23.32 -42.95
C THR A 3 0.30 22.84 -41.86
N ARG A 4 0.65 23.70 -40.90
CA ARG A 4 1.56 23.39 -39.78
C ARG A 4 0.97 23.73 -38.40
N ALA A 5 -0.35 23.84 -38.31
CA ALA A 5 -1.07 24.05 -37.05
C ALA A 5 -1.96 22.87 -36.65
N SER A 6 -2.02 21.78 -37.42
CA SER A 6 -2.92 20.65 -37.17
C SER A 6 -2.33 19.56 -36.26
N ALA A 7 -1.01 19.38 -36.25
CA ALA A 7 -0.36 18.35 -35.42
C ALA A 7 -0.59 18.54 -33.90
N PRO A 8 -0.54 19.77 -33.34
CA PRO A 8 -0.86 19.98 -31.92
C PRO A 8 -2.33 19.72 -31.60
N VAL A 9 -3.24 20.11 -32.50
CA VAL A 9 -4.69 19.98 -32.30
C VAL A 9 -5.11 18.51 -32.29
N ILE A 10 -4.57 17.70 -33.19
CA ILE A 10 -4.83 16.25 -33.21
C ILE A 10 -4.30 15.61 -31.91
N GLY A 11 -3.12 16.01 -31.44
CA GLY A 11 -2.56 15.53 -30.18
C GLY A 11 -3.45 15.83 -28.98
N VAL A 12 -3.95 17.07 -28.85
CA VAL A 12 -4.84 17.49 -27.77
C VAL A 12 -6.18 16.73 -27.81
N VAL A 13 -6.76 16.55 -28.99
CA VAL A 13 -8.03 15.81 -29.15
C VAL A 13 -7.86 14.34 -28.74
N VAL A 14 -6.76 13.70 -29.14
CA VAL A 14 -6.48 12.31 -28.74
C VAL A 14 -6.27 12.19 -27.23
N LEU A 15 -5.56 13.14 -26.61
CA LEU A 15 -5.31 13.14 -25.17
C LEU A 15 -6.60 13.33 -24.36
N LEU A 16 -7.50 14.19 -24.82
CA LEU A 16 -8.82 14.38 -24.21
C LEU A 16 -9.69 13.11 -24.32
N LEU A 17 -9.69 12.46 -25.48
CA LEU A 17 -10.44 11.21 -25.67
C LEU A 17 -9.91 10.09 -24.75
N VAL A 18 -8.58 9.94 -24.63
CA VAL A 18 -7.98 8.95 -23.73
C VAL A 18 -8.30 9.29 -22.26
N GLY A 19 -8.23 10.56 -21.88
CA GLY A 19 -8.62 11.01 -20.53
C GLY A 19 -10.09 10.72 -20.20
N ILE A 20 -11.00 10.96 -21.14
CA ILE A 20 -12.43 10.68 -20.98
C ILE A 20 -12.68 9.17 -20.85
N VAL A 21 -12.03 8.34 -21.67
CA VAL A 21 -12.16 6.88 -21.60
C VAL A 21 -11.62 6.34 -20.27
N LEU A 22 -10.44 6.79 -19.85
CA LEU A 22 -9.84 6.38 -18.57
C LEU A 22 -10.69 6.86 -17.38
N GLY A 23 -11.18 8.10 -17.40
CA GLY A 23 -12.08 8.63 -16.38
C GLY A 23 -13.40 7.86 -16.31
N GLY A 24 -13.95 7.45 -17.46
CA GLY A 24 -15.16 6.63 -17.53
C GLY A 24 -14.98 5.24 -16.91
N VAL A 25 -13.84 4.58 -17.15
CA VAL A 25 -13.53 3.27 -16.53
C VAL A 25 -13.40 3.39 -15.00
N VAL A 26 -12.78 4.46 -14.51
CA VAL A 26 -12.64 4.71 -13.05
C VAL A 26 -14.00 5.00 -12.41
N ALA A 27 -14.83 5.82 -13.05
CA ALA A 27 -16.17 6.15 -12.56
C ALA A 27 -17.09 4.91 -12.54
N ALA A 28 -17.08 4.09 -13.59
CA ALA A 28 -17.85 2.84 -13.64
C ALA A 28 -17.40 1.84 -12.55
N GLY A 29 -16.10 1.81 -12.23
CA GLY A 29 -15.57 1.03 -11.12
C GLY A 29 -16.02 1.55 -9.74
N ALA A 30 -16.13 2.87 -9.56
CA ALA A 30 -16.57 3.49 -8.32
C ALA A 30 -18.07 3.26 -8.03
N GLU A 31 -18.92 3.35 -9.06
CA GLU A 31 -20.37 3.09 -8.96
C GLU A 31 -20.68 1.62 -8.61
N ALA A 32 -19.89 0.68 -9.15
CA ALA A 32 -19.98 -0.74 -8.81
C ALA A 32 -19.59 -1.03 -7.34
N VAL A 33 -18.77 -0.17 -6.72
CA VAL A 33 -18.40 -0.25 -5.31
C VAL A 33 -19.45 0.42 -4.43
N ALA A 34 -20.03 1.54 -4.86
CA ALA A 34 -21.07 2.26 -4.12
C ALA A 34 -22.34 1.41 -3.96
N THR A 35 -22.78 0.73 -5.02
CA THR A 35 -23.96 -0.16 -4.97
C THR A 35 -23.77 -1.40 -4.09
N ALA A 36 -22.54 -1.79 -3.76
CA ALA A 36 -22.24 -2.85 -2.80
C ALA A 36 -22.33 -2.38 -1.33
N THR A 37 -22.39 -1.06 -1.08
CA THR A 37 -22.18 -0.47 0.25
C THR A 37 -23.49 -0.07 0.95
N GLU A 38 -24.63 -0.05 0.26
CA GLU A 38 -25.93 0.36 0.84
C GLU A 38 -26.56 -0.67 1.81
N GLY A 39 -25.91 -1.82 2.03
CA GLY A 39 -26.47 -2.95 2.77
C GLY A 39 -26.21 -3.02 4.27
N VAL A 40 -25.47 -2.09 4.91
CA VAL A 40 -25.08 -2.26 6.32
C VAL A 40 -25.31 -1.01 7.16
N ALA A 41 -26.54 -0.86 7.65
CA ALA A 41 -26.82 -0.10 8.86
C ALA A 41 -27.52 -0.99 9.89
N THR A 42 -27.09 -0.82 11.14
CA THR A 42 -27.64 -1.31 12.44
C THR A 42 -27.06 -2.60 13.02
N GLY A 43 -26.53 -2.49 14.25
CA GLY A 43 -26.40 -3.61 15.19
C GLY A 43 -25.02 -3.78 15.82
N SER A 44 -24.90 -3.30 17.05
CA SER A 44 -23.86 -3.62 18.04
C SER A 44 -23.71 -5.12 18.32
N ASP A 45 -22.48 -5.53 18.66
CA ASP A 45 -22.07 -6.87 19.17
C ASP A 45 -22.23 -8.09 18.25
N ALA A 46 -21.71 -7.97 17.02
CA ALA A 46 -21.45 -9.14 16.17
C ALA A 46 -19.96 -9.49 16.17
N ARG A 47 -19.68 -10.77 16.38
CA ARG A 47 -18.36 -11.41 16.30
C ARG A 47 -17.54 -10.85 15.14
N ASP A 48 -16.24 -10.74 15.38
CA ASP A 48 -15.11 -10.40 14.50
C ASP A 48 -15.02 -11.35 13.28
N THR A 49 -16.09 -11.39 12.48
CA THR A 49 -16.26 -12.16 11.25
C THR A 49 -16.57 -11.24 10.07
N ALA A 50 -16.75 -9.94 10.30
CA ALA A 50 -16.81 -8.95 9.25
C ALA A 50 -15.45 -8.87 8.55
N ARG A 51 -15.45 -8.99 7.23
CA ARG A 51 -14.24 -8.82 6.43
C ARG A 51 -13.63 -7.43 6.72
N PRO A 52 -12.32 -7.34 7.04
CA PRO A 52 -11.67 -6.05 7.23
C PRO A 52 -11.86 -5.16 6.00
N GLY A 53 -12.23 -3.89 6.22
CA GLY A 53 -12.34 -2.89 5.17
C GLY A 53 -10.97 -2.48 4.60
N PRO A 54 -10.94 -1.81 3.45
CA PRO A 54 -9.69 -1.26 2.90
C PRO A 54 -9.12 -0.17 3.83
N VAL A 55 -7.79 -0.04 3.81
CA VAL A 55 -7.07 1.03 4.53
C VAL A 55 -6.21 1.82 3.55
N ALA A 56 -6.17 3.13 3.72
CA ALA A 56 -5.27 4.00 3.00
C ALA A 56 -3.92 4.04 3.73
N VAL A 57 -2.85 3.78 3.00
CA VAL A 57 -1.48 3.79 3.52
C VAL A 57 -0.61 4.54 2.52
N SER A 58 0.34 5.32 3.02
CA SER A 58 1.41 5.90 2.21
C SER A 58 2.71 5.13 2.44
N LEU A 59 3.58 5.15 1.42
CA LEU A 59 4.88 4.50 1.44
C LEU A 59 5.95 5.56 1.21
N TYR A 60 6.96 5.57 2.08
CA TYR A 60 8.18 6.32 1.92
C TYR A 60 9.39 5.37 1.98
N VAL A 61 10.36 5.62 1.11
CA VAL A 61 11.58 4.81 0.98
C VAL A 61 12.77 5.76 1.00
N ASP A 62 13.73 5.50 1.87
CA ASP A 62 14.97 6.26 1.98
C ASP A 62 16.13 5.30 2.24
N GLY A 63 16.99 5.12 1.25
CA GLY A 63 18.05 4.12 1.27
C GLY A 63 17.50 2.71 1.52
N ASP A 64 17.85 2.13 2.67
CA ASP A 64 17.38 0.81 3.09
C ASP A 64 16.12 0.84 3.99
N THR A 65 15.60 2.03 4.29
CA THR A 65 14.46 2.24 5.18
C THR A 65 13.16 2.24 4.38
N VAL A 66 12.20 1.45 4.85
CA VAL A 66 10.82 1.40 4.36
C VAL A 66 9.91 1.90 5.49
N ALA A 67 9.16 2.97 5.22
CA ALA A 67 8.21 3.56 6.16
C ALA A 67 6.79 3.54 5.58
N LEU A 68 5.83 3.13 6.42
CA LEU A 68 4.42 3.05 6.07
C LEU A 68 3.61 3.89 7.06
N THR A 69 2.85 4.86 6.55
CA THR A 69 1.95 5.69 7.37
C THR A 69 0.52 5.27 7.13
N HIS A 70 -0.26 5.09 8.19
CA HIS A 70 -1.69 4.78 8.07
C HIS A 70 -2.46 6.08 7.86
N GLU A 71 -3.00 6.29 6.67
CA GLU A 71 -3.64 7.56 6.29
C GLU A 71 -5.14 7.57 6.64
N ALA A 72 -5.83 6.43 6.47
CA ALA A 72 -7.25 6.33 6.74
C ALA A 72 -7.72 4.87 6.87
N GLY A 73 -8.83 4.65 7.57
CA GLY A 73 -9.44 3.33 7.75
C GLY A 73 -9.49 2.88 9.21
N ALA A 74 -9.93 1.65 9.44
CA ALA A 74 -10.01 1.08 10.78
C ALA A 74 -8.61 0.72 11.33
N PRO A 75 -8.34 0.94 12.63
CA PRO A 75 -7.06 0.56 13.23
C PRO A 75 -6.74 -0.93 13.05
N LEU A 76 -5.46 -1.23 12.84
CA LEU A 76 -4.99 -2.59 12.56
C LEU A 76 -4.30 -3.19 13.80
N ARG A 77 -4.80 -4.31 14.30
CA ARG A 77 -4.08 -5.09 15.33
C ARG A 77 -2.95 -5.87 14.70
N LEU A 78 -1.70 -5.55 15.04
CA LEU A 78 -0.52 -6.11 14.38
C LEU A 78 -0.40 -7.63 14.53
N ALA A 79 -0.95 -8.21 15.60
CA ALA A 79 -1.03 -9.67 15.75
C ALA A 79 -1.80 -10.38 14.62
N ARG A 80 -2.58 -9.64 13.82
CA ARG A 80 -3.30 -10.14 12.64
C ARG A 80 -2.75 -9.61 11.33
N VAL A 81 -1.78 -8.69 11.38
CA VAL A 81 -1.22 -8.05 10.20
C VAL A 81 -0.10 -8.92 9.64
N ARG A 82 -0.14 -9.14 8.33
CA ARG A 82 0.98 -9.70 7.58
C ARG A 82 1.37 -8.73 6.48
N LEU A 83 2.63 -8.34 6.47
CA LEU A 83 3.22 -7.55 5.41
C LEU A 83 3.87 -8.50 4.39
N VAL A 84 3.69 -8.19 3.11
CA VAL A 84 4.42 -8.85 2.01
C VAL A 84 5.12 -7.77 1.21
N VAL A 85 6.44 -7.79 1.24
CA VAL A 85 7.33 -6.88 0.55
C VAL A 85 7.91 -7.58 -0.68
N GLU A 86 7.81 -6.90 -1.81
CA GLU A 86 8.32 -7.35 -3.11
C GLU A 86 9.18 -6.23 -3.72
N ILE A 87 10.29 -6.59 -4.38
CA ILE A 87 11.10 -5.67 -5.17
C ILE A 87 11.08 -6.15 -6.63
N ASN A 88 10.65 -5.29 -7.54
CA ASN A 88 10.35 -5.61 -8.94
C ASN A 88 9.40 -6.82 -9.10
N GLY A 89 8.51 -7.03 -8.12
CA GLY A 89 7.57 -8.16 -8.11
C GLY A 89 8.13 -9.46 -7.56
N GLU A 90 9.41 -9.52 -7.19
CA GLU A 90 10.01 -10.66 -6.50
C GLU A 90 9.89 -10.48 -4.98
N PRO A 91 9.26 -11.42 -4.25
CA PRO A 91 9.16 -11.34 -2.80
C PRO A 91 10.52 -11.40 -2.11
N LEU A 92 10.68 -10.63 -1.02
CA LEU A 92 11.84 -10.81 -0.13
C LEU A 92 11.89 -12.25 0.42
N ALA A 93 13.10 -12.81 0.47
CA ALA A 93 13.41 -14.09 1.10
C ALA A 93 13.02 -14.09 2.59
N HIS A 94 13.21 -12.95 3.26
CA HIS A 94 12.73 -12.72 4.62
C HIS A 94 11.71 -11.57 4.65
N GLN A 95 10.47 -11.91 5.01
CA GLN A 95 9.37 -10.96 5.16
C GLN A 95 9.36 -10.36 6.58
N PRO A 96 8.96 -9.09 6.76
CA PRO A 96 9.01 -8.43 8.06
C PRO A 96 7.96 -9.04 9.01
N PRO A 97 8.36 -9.65 10.14
CA PRO A 97 7.44 -10.34 11.03
C PRO A 97 6.81 -9.36 12.03
N VAL A 98 6.03 -8.40 11.55
CA VAL A 98 5.46 -7.35 12.42
C VAL A 98 4.46 -7.90 13.45
N PRO A 99 4.47 -7.43 14.71
CA PRO A 99 5.52 -6.58 15.29
C PRO A 99 6.78 -7.39 15.63
N PHE A 100 7.97 -6.79 15.55
CA PHE A 100 9.24 -7.46 15.90
C PHE A 100 10.22 -6.57 16.67
N PHE A 101 11.22 -7.18 17.30
CA PHE A 101 12.36 -6.48 17.91
C PHE A 101 13.60 -6.48 17.01
N ALA A 102 13.93 -7.64 16.43
CA ALA A 102 14.95 -7.83 15.42
C ALA A 102 14.60 -9.09 14.63
N ALA A 103 14.90 -9.13 13.34
CA ALA A 103 14.56 -10.25 12.47
C ALA A 103 15.61 -10.46 11.39
N ALA A 104 15.75 -11.71 10.92
CA ALA A 104 16.64 -12.05 9.82
C ALA A 104 16.26 -11.27 8.56
N GLY A 105 17.25 -10.76 7.83
CA GLY A 105 17.02 -9.93 6.64
C GLY A 105 16.64 -8.46 6.93
N PHE A 106 16.67 -8.03 8.20
CA PHE A 106 16.36 -6.65 8.60
C PHE A 106 17.47 -6.02 9.43
N GLY A 107 17.72 -4.72 9.21
CA GLY A 107 18.74 -3.93 9.87
C GLY A 107 18.31 -3.45 11.25
N GLY A 108 18.54 -4.26 12.27
CA GLY A 108 18.13 -3.95 13.64
C GLY A 108 16.62 -4.08 13.85
N GLY A 109 16.07 -3.26 14.74
CA GLY A 109 14.66 -3.27 15.08
C GLY A 109 13.83 -2.25 14.30
N PRO A 110 12.52 -2.50 14.14
CA PRO A 110 11.61 -1.55 13.53
C PRO A 110 11.28 -0.41 14.49
N THR A 111 10.61 0.62 14.00
CA THR A 111 10.15 1.76 14.80
C THR A 111 8.63 1.92 14.73
N GLY A 112 8.09 2.75 15.62
CA GLY A 112 6.67 3.03 15.72
C GLY A 112 5.85 1.78 16.04
N PRO A 113 4.65 1.62 15.46
CA PRO A 113 3.77 0.50 15.79
C PRO A 113 4.41 -0.86 15.48
N PHE A 114 5.30 -0.96 14.48
CA PHE A 114 5.94 -2.23 14.10
C PHE A 114 6.92 -2.79 15.14
N ASN A 115 7.30 -2.01 16.15
CA ASN A 115 8.13 -2.48 17.25
C ASN A 115 7.29 -3.23 18.29
N VAL A 116 7.78 -4.37 18.79
CA VAL A 116 7.11 -5.14 19.87
C VAL A 116 6.89 -4.36 21.17
N ALA A 117 7.60 -3.24 21.36
CA ALA A 117 7.40 -2.35 22.50
C ALA A 117 6.18 -1.41 22.33
N SER A 118 5.52 -1.40 21.17
CA SER A 118 4.28 -0.65 20.95
C SER A 118 3.09 -1.28 21.68
N ASP A 119 1.92 -0.64 21.59
CA ASP A 119 0.66 -1.19 22.08
C ASP A 119 0.07 -2.29 21.16
N GLY A 120 0.75 -2.59 20.04
CA GLY A 120 0.34 -3.60 19.07
C GLY A 120 -0.81 -3.19 18.16
N VAL A 121 -1.19 -1.90 18.15
CA VAL A 121 -2.19 -1.33 17.25
C VAL A 121 -1.51 -0.34 16.31
N TRP A 122 -1.90 -0.36 15.04
CA TRP A 122 -1.48 0.63 14.05
C TRP A 122 -2.70 1.46 13.64
N SER A 123 -2.69 2.72 14.06
CA SER A 123 -3.79 3.69 13.93
C SER A 123 -3.47 4.77 12.90
N VAL A 124 -4.50 5.53 12.50
CA VAL A 124 -4.34 6.69 11.60
C VAL A 124 -3.28 7.66 12.13
N ASP A 125 -2.50 8.22 11.22
CA ASP A 125 -1.36 9.13 11.42
C ASP A 125 -0.11 8.48 12.06
N GLU A 126 -0.14 7.19 12.40
CA GLU A 126 1.05 6.50 12.86
C GLU A 126 1.89 5.96 11.70
N THR A 127 3.21 6.11 11.83
CA THR A 127 4.21 5.59 10.88
C THR A 127 4.99 4.45 11.51
N GLY A 128 4.89 3.26 10.91
CA GLY A 128 5.78 2.13 11.20
C GLY A 128 6.90 2.04 10.18
N SER A 129 8.13 1.78 10.62
CA SER A 129 9.27 1.62 9.70
C SER A 129 10.17 0.45 10.05
N PHE A 130 10.87 -0.07 9.05
CA PHE A 130 11.91 -1.08 9.19
C PHE A 130 12.99 -0.88 8.12
N ARG A 131 14.18 -1.42 8.38
CA ARG A 131 15.30 -1.38 7.44
C ARG A 131 15.53 -2.75 6.82
N ILE A 132 15.62 -2.85 5.50
CA ILE A 132 15.95 -4.10 4.80
C ILE A 132 17.48 -4.25 4.81
N ALA A 133 17.98 -5.33 5.40
CA ALA A 133 19.42 -5.55 5.44
C ALA A 133 19.94 -6.05 4.08
N GLY A 134 21.21 -5.78 3.79
CA GLY A 134 21.90 -6.32 2.62
C GLY A 134 22.02 -7.85 2.60
N THR A 135 21.63 -8.53 3.69
CA THR A 135 21.55 -10.00 3.78
C THR A 135 20.19 -10.56 3.36
N ASN A 136 19.22 -9.72 3.00
CA ASN A 136 17.96 -10.15 2.39
C ASN A 136 18.11 -10.28 0.87
N ASP A 137 17.12 -10.81 0.17
CA ASP A 137 17.15 -10.89 -1.30
C ASP A 137 15.71 -10.84 -1.82
N PRO A 138 15.40 -10.12 -2.90
CA PRO A 138 16.25 -9.17 -3.64
C PRO A 138 16.74 -7.97 -2.81
N GLN A 139 17.81 -7.32 -3.28
CA GLN A 139 18.37 -6.10 -2.69
C GLN A 139 17.58 -4.84 -3.08
N LEU A 140 17.53 -3.86 -2.18
CA LEU A 140 17.08 -2.50 -2.48
C LEU A 140 18.19 -1.77 -3.28
N GLU A 141 17.89 -1.41 -4.52
CA GLU A 141 18.79 -0.65 -5.40
C GLU A 141 18.03 0.52 -6.03
N PRO A 142 18.66 1.69 -6.22
CA PRO A 142 18.03 2.82 -6.91
C PRO A 142 17.42 2.44 -8.26
N GLY A 143 16.23 2.97 -8.54
CA GLY A 143 15.44 2.70 -9.75
C GLY A 143 14.62 1.40 -9.72
N ARG A 144 14.76 0.54 -8.70
CA ARG A 144 13.85 -0.61 -8.51
C ARG A 144 12.51 -0.13 -7.96
N THR A 145 11.46 -0.89 -8.23
CA THR A 145 10.13 -0.68 -7.65
C THR A 145 9.96 -1.57 -6.43
N ILE A 146 9.66 -0.98 -5.28
CA ILE A 146 9.20 -1.73 -4.11
C ILE A 146 7.67 -1.70 -4.06
N SER A 147 7.07 -2.81 -3.63
CA SER A 147 5.66 -2.83 -3.25
C SER A 147 5.47 -3.53 -1.92
N VAL A 148 4.57 -2.99 -1.10
CA VAL A 148 4.17 -3.59 0.17
C VAL A 148 2.68 -3.86 0.13
N THR A 149 2.32 -5.11 0.34
CA THR A 149 0.94 -5.55 0.46
C THR A 149 0.63 -5.84 1.92
N ILE A 150 -0.47 -5.29 2.41
CA ILE A 150 -0.90 -5.41 3.81
C ILE A 150 -2.10 -6.34 3.86
N TYR A 151 -1.98 -7.39 4.65
CA TYR A 151 -3.04 -8.35 4.92
C TYR A 151 -3.48 -8.29 6.38
N VAL A 152 -4.77 -8.47 6.61
CA VAL A 152 -5.35 -8.80 7.91
C VAL A 152 -5.92 -10.21 7.82
N GLY A 153 -5.24 -11.17 8.44
CA GLY A 153 -5.46 -12.60 8.16
C GLY A 153 -5.18 -12.91 6.69
N GLU A 154 -6.17 -13.41 5.96
CA GLU A 154 -6.08 -13.70 4.53
C GLU A 154 -6.54 -12.53 3.64
N ASN A 155 -7.13 -11.48 4.23
CA ASN A 155 -7.71 -10.37 3.49
C ASN A 155 -6.67 -9.31 3.20
N ARG A 156 -6.41 -9.05 1.92
CA ARG A 156 -5.65 -7.86 1.52
C ARG A 156 -6.48 -6.62 1.81
N VAL A 157 -5.95 -5.73 2.65
CA VAL A 157 -6.58 -4.45 3.00
C VAL A 157 -5.92 -3.26 2.32
N SER A 158 -4.66 -3.40 1.88
CA SER A 158 -3.96 -2.35 1.12
C SER A 158 -2.81 -2.91 0.30
N ARG A 159 -2.40 -2.16 -0.73
CA ARG A 159 -1.16 -2.37 -1.48
C ARG A 159 -0.63 -1.01 -1.92
N VAL A 160 0.62 -0.73 -1.55
CA VAL A 160 1.34 0.50 -1.89
C VAL A 160 2.60 0.16 -2.68
N ARG A 161 3.05 1.11 -3.51
CA ARG A 161 4.25 0.95 -4.33
C ARG A 161 4.98 2.26 -4.49
N GLY A 162 6.30 2.18 -4.59
CA GLY A 162 7.18 3.32 -4.73
C GLY A 162 8.44 2.93 -5.49
N THR A 163 9.17 3.93 -5.97
CA THR A 163 10.49 3.73 -6.57
C THR A 163 11.55 4.02 -5.50
N ILE A 164 12.65 3.29 -5.55
CA ILE A 164 13.82 3.55 -4.71
C ILE A 164 14.62 4.66 -5.37
N ASP A 165 14.87 5.75 -4.64
CA ASP A 165 15.66 6.90 -5.11
C ASP A 165 17.17 6.64 -5.05
#